data_AF-A0A7V8NVS3-F1
#
_entry.id   AF-A0A7V8NVS3-F1
#
_cell.length_a   1.000
_cell.length_b   1.000
_cell.length_c   1.000
_cell.angle_alpha   90.00
_cell.angle_beta   90.00
_cell.angle_gamma   90.00
#
_symmetry.space_group_name_H-M   'P 1'
#
loop_
_entity.id
_entity.type
_entity.pdbx_description
1 polymer ?
#
loop_
_entity_poly.entity_id
_entity_poly.type
_entity_poly.pdbx_seq_one_letter_code
_entity_poly.pdbx_strand_id
1 'polypeptide(L)'
;MLTGQDLAAFRKSLLAWFRHFRRELPWRRTRDPYRVWLSEIMLQQTRVAAVVPYYERFLERFPDLQALAAAPEQEVLRRWSGLGYYRRARNLQKAAQQI
;
A
#
# COMPACT_ATOMS: atom_id res chain seq x y z
N MET A 1 -34.04 -6.85 -8.78
CA MET A 1 -33.07 -6.78 -7.66
C MET A 1 -32.31 -8.11 -7.62
N LEU A 2 -31.01 -8.11 -7.34
CA LEU A 2 -30.25 -9.36 -7.19
C LEU A 2 -30.75 -10.11 -5.94
N THR A 3 -30.97 -11.42 -6.07
CA THR A 3 -31.34 -12.27 -4.94
C THR A 3 -30.10 -12.64 -4.10
N GLY A 4 -30.32 -13.21 -2.92
CA GLY A 4 -29.22 -13.75 -2.10
C GLY A 4 -28.43 -14.85 -2.82
N GLN A 5 -29.09 -15.64 -3.67
CA GLN A 5 -28.46 -16.67 -4.48
C GLN A 5 -27.58 -16.06 -5.59
N ASP A 6 -28.05 -14.99 -6.25
CA ASP A 6 -27.27 -14.27 -7.27
C ASP A 6 -26.00 -13.66 -6.67
N LEU A 7 -26.11 -13.08 -5.47
CA LEU A 7 -24.97 -12.51 -4.73
C LEU A 7 -23.94 -13.59 -4.36
N ALA A 8 -24.38 -14.75 -3.90
CA ALA A 8 -23.49 -15.86 -3.55
C ALA A 8 -22.75 -16.40 -4.79
N ALA A 9 -23.47 -16.58 -5.90
CA ALA A 9 -22.89 -17.00 -7.18
C ALA A 9 -21.86 -15.99 -7.69
N PHE A 10 -22.19 -14.69 -7.66
CA PHE A 10 -21.27 -13.62 -8.05
C PHE A 10 -19.98 -13.62 -7.24
N ARG A 11 -20.08 -13.68 -5.90
CA ARG A 11 -18.90 -13.72 -5.01
C ARG A 11 -18.02 -14.93 -5.31
N LYS A 12 -18.63 -16.11 -5.50
CA LYS A 12 -17.90 -17.34 -5.83
C LYS A 12 -17.12 -17.18 -7.14
N SER A 13 -17.75 -16.66 -8.19
CA SER A 13 -17.12 -16.45 -9.48
C SER A 13 -16.00 -15.42 -9.43
N LEU A 14 -16.22 -14.28 -8.76
CA LEU A 14 -15.22 -13.23 -8.59
C LEU A 14 -13.99 -13.73 -7.83
N LEU A 15 -14.19 -14.44 -6.71
CA LEU A 15 -13.09 -15.00 -5.92
C LEU A 15 -12.34 -16.09 -6.67
N ALA A 16 -13.04 -16.95 -7.43
CA ALA A 16 -12.41 -17.96 -8.26
C ALA A 16 -11.52 -17.33 -9.34
N TRP A 17 -12.04 -16.33 -10.06
CA TRP A 17 -11.27 -15.57 -11.04
C TRP A 17 -10.06 -14.88 -10.39
N PHE A 18 -10.25 -14.19 -9.26
CA PHE A 18 -9.15 -13.48 -8.59
C PHE A 18 -8.05 -14.45 -8.15
N ARG A 19 -8.38 -15.64 -7.66
CA ARG A 19 -7.36 -16.65 -7.29
C ARG A 19 -6.47 -17.06 -8.46
N HIS A 20 -7.00 -17.12 -9.68
CA HIS A 20 -6.26 -17.57 -10.85
C HIS A 20 -5.57 -16.44 -11.61
N PHE A 21 -6.19 -15.26 -11.71
CA PHE A 21 -5.75 -14.17 -12.59
C PHE A 21 -5.18 -12.95 -11.85
N ARG A 22 -5.09 -12.99 -10.51
CA ARG A 22 -4.50 -11.87 -9.75
C ARG A 22 -3.06 -11.61 -10.20
N ARG A 23 -2.75 -10.33 -10.37
CA ARG A 23 -1.36 -9.87 -10.48
C ARG A 23 -0.61 -10.10 -9.18
N GLU A 24 0.62 -10.57 -9.33
CA GLU A 24 1.65 -10.59 -8.30
C GLU A 24 2.08 -9.16 -8.00
N LEU A 25 1.83 -8.69 -6.77
CA LEU A 25 2.22 -7.36 -6.30
C LEU A 25 2.91 -7.51 -4.93
N PRO A 26 4.01 -6.79 -4.65
CA PRO A 26 4.78 -6.98 -3.43
C PRO A 26 3.95 -6.88 -2.15
N TRP A 27 3.07 -5.89 -2.06
CA TRP A 27 2.18 -5.68 -0.92
C TRP A 27 1.07 -6.72 -0.76
N ARG A 28 0.84 -7.59 -1.76
CA ARG A 28 -0.10 -8.73 -1.65
C ARG A 28 0.53 -10.00 -1.09
N ARG A 29 1.84 -10.02 -0.90
CA ARG A 29 2.60 -11.17 -0.35
C ARG A 29 2.71 -11.14 1.17
N THR A 30 2.17 -10.10 1.81
CA THR A 30 2.22 -9.89 3.25
C THR A 30 0.82 -9.58 3.80
N ARG A 31 0.64 -9.78 5.11
CA ARG A 31 -0.52 -9.32 5.89
C ARG A 31 -0.13 -8.27 6.93
N ASP A 32 1.11 -7.79 6.90
CA ASP A 32 1.63 -6.76 7.79
C ASP A 32 0.83 -5.45 7.59
N PRO A 33 0.18 -4.91 8.64
CA PRO A 33 -0.63 -3.69 8.55
C PRO A 33 0.16 -2.47 8.06
N TYR A 34 1.41 -2.29 8.49
CA TYR A 34 2.25 -1.17 8.06
C TYR A 34 2.54 -1.25 6.56
N ARG A 35 2.93 -2.43 6.10
CA ARG A 35 3.24 -2.69 4.69
C ARG A 35 2.02 -2.56 3.78
N VAL A 36 0.85 -3.00 4.24
CA VAL A 36 -0.41 -2.82 3.50
C VAL A 36 -0.76 -1.33 3.46
N TRP A 37 -0.77 -0.65 4.61
CA TRP A 37 -1.09 0.78 4.71
C TRP A 37 -0.17 1.65 3.83
N LEU A 38 1.14 1.40 3.85
CA LEU A 38 2.10 2.10 3.00
C LEU A 38 1.73 1.99 1.51
N SER A 39 1.42 0.78 1.06
CA SER A 39 1.06 0.54 -0.35
C SER A 39 -0.22 1.27 -0.76
N GLU A 40 -1.24 1.26 0.10
CA GLU A 40 -2.50 1.96 -0.16
C GLU A 40 -2.30 3.48 -0.21
N ILE A 41 -1.48 4.06 0.68
CA ILE A 41 -1.15 5.49 0.62
C ILE A 41 -0.38 5.82 -0.67
N MET A 42 0.59 5.00 -1.08
CA MET A 42 1.34 5.22 -2.32
C MET A 42 0.45 5.11 -3.57
N LEU A 43 -0.54 4.21 -3.58
CA LEU A 43 -1.44 3.96 -4.71
C LEU A 43 -2.50 5.06 -4.92
N GLN A 44 -2.69 5.96 -3.95
CA GLN A 44 -3.57 7.12 -4.12
C GLN A 44 -3.11 7.98 -5.31
N GLN A 45 -3.96 8.09 -6.33
CA GLN A 45 -3.71 8.86 -7.56
C GLN A 45 -2.37 8.52 -8.25
N THR A 46 -1.86 7.30 -8.05
CA THR A 46 -0.59 6.83 -8.62
C THR A 46 -0.77 5.44 -9.24
N ARG A 47 -0.17 5.20 -10.42
CA ARG A 47 -0.30 3.91 -11.11
C ARG A 47 0.55 2.83 -10.43
N VAL A 48 0.05 1.59 -10.42
CA VAL A 48 0.74 0.40 -9.84
C VAL A 48 2.19 0.28 -10.31
N ALA A 49 2.44 0.37 -11.61
CA ALA A 49 3.80 0.21 -12.18
C ALA A 49 4.80 1.25 -11.64
N ALA A 50 4.33 2.47 -11.34
CA ALA A 50 5.16 3.49 -10.73
C ALA A 50 5.40 3.23 -9.24
N VAL A 51 4.44 2.65 -8.51
CA VAL A 51 4.54 2.42 -7.06
C VAL A 51 5.50 1.28 -6.71
N VAL A 52 5.55 0.19 -7.48
CA VAL A 52 6.37 -1.00 -7.16
C VAL A 52 7.81 -0.65 -6.75
N PRO A 53 8.62 0.05 -7.56
CA PRO A 53 10.01 0.37 -7.19
C PRO A 53 10.13 1.41 -6.08
N TYR A 54 9.07 2.15 -5.75
CA TYR A 54 9.07 3.06 -4.59
C TYR A 54 8.76 2.30 -3.31
N TYR A 55 7.81 1.39 -3.35
CA TYR A 55 7.43 0.56 -2.23
C TYR A 55 8.62 -0.25 -1.71
N GLU A 56 9.34 -0.91 -2.62
CA GLU A 56 10.50 -1.75 -2.27
C GLU A 56 11.61 -0.93 -1.60
N ARG A 57 12.10 0.14 -2.25
CA ARG A 57 13.16 0.99 -1.69
C ARG A 57 12.73 1.75 -0.42
N PHE A 58 11.44 2.03 -0.25
CA PHE A 58 10.94 2.68 0.95
C PHE A 58 11.02 1.72 2.12
N LEU A 59 10.64 0.45 1.93
CA LEU A 59 10.75 -0.61 2.93
C LEU A 59 12.20 -1.04 3.22
N GLU A 60 13.12 -0.91 2.26
CA GLU A 60 14.54 -1.09 2.53
C GLU A 60 15.06 -0.09 3.59
N ARG A 61 14.54 1.14 3.59
CA ARG A 61 14.95 2.17 4.54
C ARG A 61 14.09 2.20 5.80
N PHE A 62 12.80 2.01 5.66
CA PHE A 62 11.81 2.04 6.74
C PHE A 62 11.10 0.68 6.78
N PRO A 63 11.73 -0.37 7.34
CA PRO A 63 11.22 -1.73 7.28
C PRO A 63 9.95 -1.94 8.14
N ASP A 64 9.76 -1.09 9.14
CA ASP A 64 8.66 -1.12 10.10
C ASP A 64 8.17 0.31 10.45
N LEU A 65 7.10 0.36 11.25
CA LEU A 65 6.43 1.59 11.64
C LEU A 65 7.33 2.48 12.51
N GLN A 66 8.11 1.88 13.42
CA GLN A 66 9.00 2.57 14.35
C GLN A 66 10.14 3.27 13.60
N ALA A 67 10.73 2.59 12.61
CA ALA A 67 11.76 3.17 11.75
C ALA A 67 11.22 4.37 10.95
N LEU A 68 9.98 4.31 10.47
CA LEU A 68 9.34 5.46 9.80
C LEU A 68 9.08 6.62 10.78
N ALA A 69 8.57 6.31 11.97
CA ALA A 69 8.22 7.31 12.98
C ALA A 69 9.45 8.10 13.48
N ALA A 70 10.56 7.39 13.72
CA ALA A 70 11.81 7.95 14.23
C ALA A 70 12.66 8.66 13.16
N ALA A 71 12.38 8.45 11.87
CA ALA A 71 13.19 9.01 10.80
C ALA A 71 13.09 10.55 10.72
N PRO A 72 14.16 11.25 10.32
CA PRO A 72 14.07 12.66 9.95
C PRO A 72 13.07 12.86 8.79
N GLU A 73 12.16 13.84 8.87
CA GLU A 73 11.15 14.08 7.82
C GLU A 73 11.81 14.25 6.44
N GLN A 74 12.93 14.97 6.36
CA GLN A 74 13.67 15.18 5.11
C GLN A 74 14.11 13.87 4.46
N GLU A 75 14.42 12.84 5.25
CA GLU A 75 14.78 11.54 4.73
C GLU A 75 13.56 10.80 4.15
N VAL A 76 12.43 10.86 4.85
CA VAL A 76 11.15 10.31 4.37
C VAL A 76 10.76 10.96 3.03
N LEU A 77 10.84 12.30 2.94
CA LEU A 77 10.55 13.03 1.71
C LEU A 77 11.52 12.68 0.58
N ARG A 78 12.80 12.46 0.89
CA ARG A 78 13.80 12.03 -0.09
C ARG A 78 13.45 10.67 -0.68
N ARG A 79 13.04 9.70 0.15
CA ARG A 79 12.60 8.37 -0.33
C ARG A 79 11.28 8.43 -1.10
N TRP A 80 10.42 9.38 -0.79
CA TRP A 80 9.15 9.65 -1.50
C TRP A 80 9.31 10.45 -2.79
N SER A 81 10.48 11.06 -3.01
CA SER A 81 10.72 11.99 -4.12
C SER A 81 10.41 11.37 -5.47
N GLY A 82 9.52 12.01 -6.22
CA GLY A 82 9.05 11.57 -7.54
C GLY A 82 7.68 10.86 -7.56
N LEU A 83 7.10 10.48 -6.41
CA LEU A 83 5.71 9.99 -6.34
C LEU A 83 4.65 11.10 -6.39
N GLY A 84 5.06 12.36 -6.21
CA GLY A 84 4.15 13.50 -6.09
C GLY A 84 3.33 13.49 -4.79
N TYR A 85 2.56 14.56 -4.57
CA TYR A 85 1.71 14.74 -3.38
C TYR A 85 2.43 14.44 -2.05
N TYR A 86 3.54 15.13 -1.77
CA TYR A 86 4.38 14.96 -0.57
C TYR A 86 3.63 15.06 0.77
N ARG A 87 2.44 15.68 0.78
CA ARG A 87 1.56 15.69 1.95
C ARG A 87 1.19 14.27 2.41
N ARG A 88 1.10 13.29 1.50
CA ARG A 88 0.87 11.87 1.83
C ARG A 88 1.99 11.31 2.70
N ALA A 89 3.24 11.52 2.30
CA ALA A 89 4.42 11.08 3.05
C ALA A 89 4.46 11.69 4.46
N ARG A 90 4.23 13.01 4.55
CA ARG A 90 4.19 13.71 5.84
C ARG A 90 3.08 13.19 6.74
N ASN A 91 1.87 13.02 6.20
CA ASN A 91 0.74 12.53 6.99
C ASN A 91 0.93 11.08 7.42
N LEU A 92 1.49 10.24 6.55
CA LEU A 92 1.87 8.86 6.88
C LEU A 92 2.86 8.85 8.06
N GLN A 93 3.92 9.65 8.01
CA GLN A 93 4.90 9.72 9.09
C GLN A 93 4.29 10.26 10.39
N LYS A 94 3.51 11.36 10.31
CA LYS A 94 2.83 11.93 11.48
C LYS A 94 1.91 10.93 12.16
N ALA A 95 1.16 10.14 11.38
CA ALA A 95 0.32 9.08 11.91
C ALA A 95 1.15 7.93 12.51
N ALA A 96 2.28 7.57 11.90
CA ALA A 96 3.21 6.59 12.48
C ALA A 96 3.79 7.02 13.84
N GLN A 97 3.95 8.33 14.07
CA GLN A 97 4.42 8.90 15.34
C GLN A 97 3.36 8.91 16.45
N GLN A 98 2.09 8.60 16.14
CA GLN A 98 0.98 8.60 17.09
C GLN A 98 0.58 7.18 17.57
N ILE A 99 1.23 6.14 17.04
CA ILE A 99 0.97 4.73 17.33
C ILE A 99 2.16 4.18 18.11
#